data_AF-A9P0G8-F1
#
_entry.id   AF-A9P0G8-F1
#
_cell.length_a   1.000
_cell.length_b   1.000
_cell.length_c   1.000
_cell.angle_alpha   90.00
_cell.angle_beta   90.00
_cell.angle_gamma   90.00
#
_symmetry.space_group_name_H-M   'P 1'
#
loop_
_entity.id
_entity.type
_entity.pdbx_description
1 polymer ?
#
loop_
_entity_poly.entity_id
_entity_poly.type
_entity_poly.pdbx_seq_one_letter_code
_entity_poly.pdbx_strand_id
1 'polypeptide(L)'
;MGFSNVNDFPPSDTVVLSPDNLEGKPVVLKYVKFQNVRSLTIFIEDNQDGADVTQVQKLVLYGSTVETTNMKELKKINEDQ
;
A
#
# COMPACT_ATOMS: atom_id res chain seq x y z
N MET A 1 5.53 11.61 -8.17
CA MET A 1 5.85 11.18 -9.55
C MET A 1 4.78 11.69 -10.48
N GLY A 2 5.15 12.09 -11.69
CA GLY A 2 4.22 12.43 -12.76
C GLY A 2 4.26 11.36 -13.85
N PHE A 3 3.26 11.33 -14.72
CA PHE A 3 3.19 10.35 -15.82
C PHE A 3 4.42 10.36 -16.74
N SER A 4 5.08 11.51 -16.89
CA SER A 4 6.27 11.65 -17.72
C SER A 4 7.54 11.00 -17.15
N ASN A 5 7.63 10.80 -15.83
CA ASN A 5 8.82 10.24 -15.19
C ASN A 5 8.60 8.85 -14.58
N VAL A 6 7.42 8.26 -14.73
CA VAL A 6 7.10 6.96 -14.14
C VAL A 6 7.94 5.82 -14.75
N ASN A 7 8.33 5.94 -16.02
CA ASN A 7 9.16 4.94 -16.71
C ASN A 7 10.65 5.02 -16.34
N ASP A 8 11.10 6.16 -15.81
CA ASP A 8 12.52 6.36 -15.44
C ASP A 8 12.86 5.72 -14.10
N PHE A 9 11.84 5.45 -13.27
CA PHE A 9 12.00 4.86 -11.95
C PHE A 9 11.36 3.48 -11.91
N PRO A 10 12.13 2.40 -11.67
CA PRO A 10 11.55 1.07 -11.61
C PRO A 10 10.56 0.99 -10.43
N PRO A 11 9.36 0.43 -10.64
CA PRO A 11 8.39 0.27 -9.58
C PRO A 11 8.96 -0.65 -8.50
N SER A 12 8.60 -0.38 -7.24
CA SER A 12 8.98 -1.27 -6.13
C SER A 12 8.36 -2.66 -6.36
N ASP A 13 7.08 -2.73 -6.71
CA ASP A 13 6.43 -3.97 -7.08
C ASP A 13 5.40 -3.71 -8.17
N THR A 14 5.18 -4.71 -9.03
CA THR A 14 4.19 -4.68 -10.10
C THR A 14 3.26 -5.85 -9.89
N VAL A 15 1.95 -5.58 -9.96
CA VAL A 15 0.89 -6.57 -9.74
C VAL A 15 -0.12 -6.46 -10.86
N VAL A 16 -0.52 -7.61 -11.39
CA VAL A 16 -1.65 -7.73 -12.31
C VAL A 16 -2.89 -8.07 -11.49
N LEU A 17 -3.91 -7.21 -11.55
CA LEU A 17 -5.18 -7.47 -10.89
C LEU A 17 -6.00 -8.43 -11.76
N SER A 18 -6.25 -9.62 -11.23
CA SER A 18 -7.17 -10.57 -11.85
C SER A 18 -8.62 -10.30 -11.42
N PRO A 19 -9.63 -10.79 -12.18
CA PRO A 19 -11.03 -10.67 -11.79
C PRO A 19 -11.32 -11.23 -10.38
N ASP A 20 -10.61 -12.28 -9.96
CA ASP A 20 -10.74 -12.86 -8.62
C ASP A 20 -10.36 -11.90 -7.49
N ASN A 21 -9.54 -10.88 -7.78
CA ASN A 21 -9.17 -9.85 -6.81
C ASN A 21 -10.25 -8.79 -6.63
N LEU A 22 -11.19 -8.65 -7.59
CA LEU A 22 -12.33 -7.75 -7.46
C LEU A 22 -13.35 -8.23 -6.42
N GLU A 23 -13.36 -9.53 -6.12
CA GLU A 23 -14.20 -10.13 -5.08
C GLU A 23 -13.74 -9.77 -3.64
N GLY A 24 -12.72 -8.92 -3.49
CA GLY A 24 -12.19 -8.48 -2.21
C GLY A 24 -11.04 -9.33 -1.68
N LYS A 25 -10.45 -10.19 -2.52
CA LYS A 25 -9.23 -10.93 -2.16
C LYS A 25 -8.03 -9.98 -2.19
N PRO A 26 -7.34 -9.75 -1.06
CA PRO A 26 -6.18 -8.89 -1.03
C PRO A 26 -5.04 -9.47 -1.87
N VAL A 27 -4.35 -8.61 -2.62
CA VAL A 27 -3.16 -9.03 -3.38
C VAL A 27 -1.93 -8.90 -2.51
N VAL A 28 -1.14 -9.97 -2.46
CA VAL A 28 0.09 -10.01 -1.67
C VAL A 28 1.20 -9.28 -2.42
N LEU A 29 1.76 -8.25 -1.77
CA LEU A 29 2.92 -7.50 -2.25
C LEU A 29 4.21 -8.06 -1.62
N LYS A 30 5.35 -7.77 -2.25
CA LYS A 30 6.67 -8.11 -1.71
C LYS A 30 7.02 -7.25 -0.49
N TYR A 31 6.63 -7.72 0.69
CA TYR A 31 6.87 -7.05 1.98
C TYR A 31 8.33 -6.59 2.18
N VAL A 32 9.31 -7.34 1.68
CA VAL A 32 10.73 -6.98 1.74
C VAL A 32 11.07 -5.63 1.10
N LYS A 33 10.25 -5.16 0.15
CA LYS A 33 10.39 -3.84 -0.50
C LYS A 33 9.61 -2.73 0.19
N PHE A 34 8.71 -3.07 1.10
CA PHE A 34 7.80 -2.14 1.79
C PHE A 34 8.02 -2.13 3.31
N GLN A 35 9.26 -2.39 3.77
CA GLN A 35 9.61 -2.38 5.20
C GLN A 35 9.41 -1.01 5.85
N ASN A 36 9.74 0.07 5.15
CA ASN A 36 9.63 1.44 5.65
C ASN A 36 9.06 2.35 4.56
N VAL A 37 7.74 2.55 4.59
CA VAL A 37 7.02 3.32 3.56
C VAL A 37 6.54 4.62 4.16
N ARG A 38 7.18 5.74 3.76
CA ARG A 38 6.73 7.10 4.12
C ARG A 38 5.80 7.71 3.06
N SER A 39 5.99 7.32 1.81
CA SER A 39 5.19 7.78 0.67
C SER A 39 4.96 6.60 -0.26
N LEU A 40 3.72 6.44 -0.71
CA LEU A 40 3.32 5.41 -1.67
C LEU A 40 2.70 6.10 -2.89
N THR A 41 3.16 5.73 -4.07
CA THR A 41 2.56 6.14 -5.35
C THR A 41 2.08 4.89 -6.06
N ILE A 42 0.82 4.89 -6.50
CA ILE A 42 0.22 3.78 -7.25
C ILE A 42 0.04 4.26 -8.68
N PHE A 43 0.59 3.50 -9.61
CA PHE A 43 0.45 3.74 -11.04
C PHE A 43 -0.42 2.63 -11.63
N ILE A 44 -1.44 3.03 -12.38
CA ILE A 44 -2.35 2.11 -13.07
C ILE A 44 -2.02 2.24 -14.55
N GLU A 45 -1.35 1.22 -15.09
CA GLU A 45 -0.92 1.18 -16.49
C GLU A 45 -2.03 0.69 -17.41
N ASP A 46 -2.75 -0.35 -16.98
CA ASP A 46 -3.77 -1.04 -17.79
C ASP A 46 -4.97 -1.45 -16.92
N ASN A 47 -6.06 -1.82 -17.57
CA ASN A 47 -7.24 -2.41 -16.93
C ASN A 47 -7.43 -3.89 -17.31
N GLN A 48 -8.47 -4.50 -16.76
CA GLN A 48 -8.67 -5.95 -16.85
C GLN A 48 -9.21 -6.44 -18.20
N ASP A 49 -9.82 -5.55 -19.00
CA ASP A 49 -10.58 -5.93 -20.21
C ASP A 49 -10.21 -5.08 -21.45
N GLY A 50 -9.08 -4.35 -21.40
CA GLY A 50 -8.66 -3.43 -22.45
C GLY A 50 -9.64 -2.29 -22.73
N ALA A 51 -10.47 -1.90 -21.75
CA ALA A 51 -11.43 -0.80 -21.89
C ALA A 51 -10.73 0.56 -22.00
N ASP A 52 -11.41 1.59 -22.51
CA ASP A 52 -10.80 2.93 -22.63
C ASP A 52 -10.67 3.66 -21.28
N VAL A 53 -11.43 3.24 -20.26
CA VAL A 53 -11.53 3.93 -18.97
C VAL A 53 -11.40 2.95 -17.82
N THR A 54 -10.46 3.21 -16.92
CA THR A 54 -10.30 2.48 -15.66
C THR A 54 -11.03 3.22 -14.53
N GLN A 55 -12.05 2.58 -13.94
CA GLN A 55 -12.77 3.13 -12.79
C GLN A 55 -12.34 2.47 -11.48
N VAL A 56 -11.76 3.24 -10.57
CA VAL A 56 -11.37 2.77 -9.22
C VAL A 56 -12.49 3.09 -8.23
N GLN A 57 -13.17 2.06 -7.74
CA GLN A 57 -14.27 2.23 -6.78
C GLN A 57 -13.77 2.32 -5.33
N LYS A 58 -12.86 1.41 -4.94
CA LYS A 58 -12.32 1.32 -3.59
C LYS A 58 -10.88 0.84 -3.62
N LEU A 59 -10.02 1.53 -2.87
CA LEU A 59 -8.63 1.13 -2.65
C LEU A 59 -8.42 0.94 -1.15
N VAL A 60 -7.92 -0.23 -0.76
CA VAL A 60 -7.57 -0.54 0.64
C VAL A 60 -6.14 -1.03 0.68
N LEU A 61 -5.36 -0.46 1.60
CA LEU A 61 -3.99 -0.88 1.85
C LEU A 61 -3.96 -1.66 3.17
N TYR A 62 -3.51 -2.91 3.09
CA TYR A 62 -3.33 -3.77 4.26
C TYR A 62 -1.86 -3.74 4.66
N GLY A 63 -1.56 -3.32 5.88
CA GLY A 63 -0.20 -3.25 6.40
C GLY A 63 -0.17 -3.07 7.91
N SER A 64 1.03 -3.11 8.46
CA SER A 64 1.32 -2.87 9.87
C SER A 64 2.25 -1.67 10.02
N THR A 65 2.04 -0.86 11.05
CA THR A 65 2.93 0.25 11.38
C THR A 65 4.28 -0.24 11.90
N VAL A 66 5.37 0.39 11.46
CA VAL A 66 6.76 0.00 11.82
C VAL A 66 7.10 0.37 13.27
N GLU A 67 6.66 1.53 13.73
CA GLU A 67 6.80 1.96 15.13
C GLU A 67 5.41 2.14 15.74
N THR A 68 5.05 1.24 16.63
CA THR A 68 4.00 1.50 17.61
C THR A 68 4.67 1.83 18.93
N THR A 69 4.95 3.10 19.21
CA THR A 69 5.05 3.51 20.61
C THR A 69 3.65 3.36 21.18
N ASN A 70 3.39 2.19 21.77
CA ASN A 70 2.11 1.82 22.35
C ASN A 70 1.86 2.75 23.54
N MET A 71 1.20 3.89 23.32
CA MET A 71 0.85 4.85 24.38
C MET A 71 -0.06 4.24 25.47
N LYS A 72 -0.61 3.03 25.27
CA LYS A 72 -1.28 2.27 26.34
C LYS A 72 -0.31 1.64 27.36
N GLU A 73 0.98 1.51 27.03
CA GLU A 73 2.02 0.99 27.95
C GLU A 73 2.70 2.07 28.78
N LEU A 74 2.46 3.35 28.49
CA LEU A 74 2.81 4.47 29.36
C LEU A 74 1.82 4.57 30.55
N LYS A 75 1.71 3.50 31.34
CA LYS A 75 1.21 3.64 32.71
C LYS A 75 2.28 4.41 33.47
N LYS A 76 1.93 5.63 33.90
CA LYS A 76 2.68 6.40 34.89
C LYS A 76 3.11 5.44 36.00
N ILE A 77 4.42 5.25 36.12
CA ILE A 77 5.04 4.82 37.37
C ILE A 77 4.55 5.81 38.43
N ASN A 78 3.66 5.34 39.29
CA ASN A 78 3.34 6.01 40.53
C ASN A 78 4.61 5.93 41.38
N GLU A 79 5.32 7.03 41.52
CA GLU A 79 6.19 7.24 42.67
C GLU A 79 5.40 8.11 43.65
N ASP A 80 4.67 7.42 44.53
CA ASP A 80 4.36 7.94 45.86
C ASP A 80 5.70 8.09 46.60
N GLN A 81 6.24 9.32 46.68
CA GLN A 81 7.00 9.87 47.82
C GLN A 81 6.93 11.39 47.83
#